data_AF-A0A6A6WN63-F1
#
_entry.id   AF-A0A6A6WN63-F1
#
_cell.length_a   1.000
_cell.length_b   1.000
_cell.length_c   1.000
_cell.angle_alpha   90.00
_cell.angle_beta   90.00
_cell.angle_gamma   90.00
#
_symmetry.space_group_name_H-M   'P 1'
#
loop_
_entity.id
_entity.type
_entity.pdbx_description
1 polymer ?
#
loop_
_entity_poly.entity_id
_entity_poly.type
_entity_poly.pdbx_seq_one_letter_code
_entity_poly.pdbx_strand_id
1 'polypeptide(L)'
;MKRSIRSLVQAVTLLAGTLLIFVWFSHYHSGYGFSQRKSTNSTHSISNSSEPPKDTGSPPDAISKVGNATLLAQAPPYILAIMNTTDTTFPRLECPFSNADRYAYLIPPSPAPGTPRRPKYYFALDLHQSVQLLPRLLGSIVEAITFLGPENSVLSIVEGRSTDGTLEVLGSLRASIERLGATYILQTSALSPQAPGTDRIEALASLRNLALQHLTSHPETYDPDTTVIFLNDVALCAQDILELLHQRLAQAADMTCALDWTYVGEHPTFYDGARARWRASAPFQVFSCWNGAAVFTARPLLLPGGIRFRGRGDAECYQGGPALFAKDLWAMGYGRIAVVPAVNVAYGAEDARKIKALKGFAGRLLEEGDGVAKIGWVGVPPAMVKCMPGDYADQMFVAWDEGLSRMGVGS
;
A
#
# COMPACT_ATOMS: atom_id res chain seq x y z
N MET A 1 18.23 27.28 -56.73
CA MET A 1 17.98 25.84 -56.45
C MET A 1 18.24 25.39 -55.00
N LYS A 2 19.27 25.86 -54.27
CA LYS A 2 19.60 25.34 -52.92
C LYS A 2 18.64 25.71 -51.77
N ARG A 3 17.81 26.76 -51.89
CA ARG A 3 16.85 27.17 -50.85
C ARG A 3 15.55 26.34 -50.84
N SER A 4 15.11 25.88 -52.02
CA SER A 4 13.89 25.07 -52.18
C SER A 4 14.04 23.65 -51.59
N ILE A 5 15.23 23.06 -51.71
CA ILE A 5 15.53 21.71 -51.20
C ILE A 5 15.49 21.66 -49.66
N ARG A 6 15.90 22.73 -48.95
CA ARG A 6 15.86 22.77 -47.47
C ARG A 6 14.45 22.81 -46.92
N SER A 7 13.54 23.56 -47.55
CA SER A 7 12.11 23.57 -47.16
C SER A 7 11.42 22.25 -47.48
N LEU A 8 11.79 21.59 -48.57
CA LEU A 8 11.25 20.27 -48.92
C LEU A 8 11.70 19.20 -47.92
N VAL A 9 12.98 19.21 -47.51
CA VAL A 9 13.50 18.26 -46.51
C VAL A 9 12.86 18.50 -45.14
N GLN A 10 12.67 19.75 -44.71
CA GLN A 10 11.99 20.07 -43.45
C GLN A 10 10.52 19.62 -43.44
N ALA A 11 9.80 19.82 -44.55
CA ALA A 11 8.41 19.38 -44.69
C ALA A 11 8.30 17.84 -44.66
N VAL A 12 9.23 17.13 -45.32
CA VAL A 12 9.27 15.65 -45.32
C VAL A 12 9.62 15.09 -43.94
N THR A 13 10.53 15.72 -43.19
CA THR A 13 10.83 15.30 -41.81
C THR A 13 9.68 15.54 -40.84
N LEU A 14 8.91 16.63 -41.01
CA LEU A 14 7.71 16.91 -40.19
C LEU A 14 6.60 15.90 -40.52
N LEU A 15 6.37 15.61 -41.79
CA LEU A 15 5.38 14.61 -42.23
C LEU A 15 5.74 13.18 -41.76
N ALA A 16 7.02 12.78 -41.84
CA ALA A 16 7.48 11.50 -41.34
C ALA A 16 7.37 11.39 -39.80
N GLY A 17 7.66 12.47 -39.08
CA GLY A 17 7.48 12.55 -37.62
C GLY A 17 6.01 12.41 -37.21
N THR A 18 5.09 13.06 -37.93
CA THR A 18 3.65 12.93 -37.66
C THR A 18 3.11 11.54 -38.00
N LEU A 19 3.58 10.91 -39.09
CA LEU A 19 3.16 9.54 -39.46
C LEU A 19 3.60 8.51 -38.42
N LEU A 20 4.81 8.65 -37.86
CA LEU A 20 5.33 7.78 -36.80
C LEU A 20 4.52 7.90 -35.51
N ILE A 21 4.05 9.11 -35.16
CA ILE A 21 3.18 9.34 -34.00
C ILE A 21 1.81 8.68 -34.21
N PHE A 22 1.23 8.79 -35.41
CA PHE A 22 -0.06 8.15 -35.72
C PHE A 22 0.04 6.61 -35.77
N VAL A 23 1.11 6.05 -36.31
CA VAL A 23 1.34 4.58 -36.32
C VAL A 23 1.57 4.07 -34.89
N TRP A 24 2.28 4.82 -34.04
CA TRP A 24 2.47 4.47 -32.63
C TRP A 24 1.15 4.54 -31.84
N PHE A 25 0.33 5.58 -32.06
CA PHE A 25 -1.01 5.68 -31.46
C PHE A 25 -1.95 4.56 -31.92
N SER A 26 -1.91 4.19 -33.20
CA SER A 26 -2.76 3.13 -33.75
C SER A 26 -2.36 1.74 -33.26
N HIS A 27 -1.07 1.50 -32.95
CA HIS A 27 -0.61 0.24 -32.35
C HIS A 27 -0.94 0.18 -30.84
N TYR A 28 -0.90 1.31 -30.14
CA TYR A 28 -1.27 1.40 -28.73
C TYR A 28 -2.77 1.13 -28.47
N HIS A 29 -3.65 1.46 -29.42
CA HIS A 29 -5.09 1.18 -29.33
C HIS A 29 -5.53 -0.20 -29.86
N SER A 30 -4.68 -0.92 -30.60
CA SER A 30 -5.02 -2.27 -31.12
C SER A 30 -4.80 -3.41 -30.12
N GLY A 31 -4.28 -3.14 -28.91
CA GLY A 31 -4.01 -4.13 -27.88
C GLY A 31 -5.19 -4.51 -26.98
N TYR A 32 -6.32 -3.81 -27.07
CA TYR A 32 -7.54 -4.13 -26.30
C TYR A 32 -8.72 -4.40 -27.23
N GLY A 33 -8.74 -5.61 -27.78
CA GLY A 33 -9.89 -6.17 -28.47
C GLY A 33 -11.03 -6.46 -27.50
N PHE A 34 -12.00 -5.55 -27.46
CA PHE A 34 -13.31 -5.68 -26.82
C PHE A 34 -14.11 -6.80 -27.50
N SER A 35 -14.29 -7.94 -26.82
CA SER A 35 -15.19 -8.99 -27.27
C SER A 35 -16.61 -8.71 -26.74
N GLN A 36 -17.45 -8.11 -27.60
CA GLN A 36 -18.89 -8.05 -27.38
C GLN A 36 -19.45 -9.47 -27.35
N ARG A 37 -20.10 -9.87 -26.24
CA ARG A 37 -21.04 -10.99 -26.25
C ARG A 37 -22.47 -10.49 -26.07
N LYS A 38 -23.24 -10.74 -27.13
CA LYS A 38 -24.68 -10.57 -27.22
C LYS A 38 -25.40 -11.37 -26.14
N SER A 39 -26.34 -10.70 -25.48
CA SER A 39 -27.43 -11.29 -24.71
C SER A 39 -28.23 -12.26 -25.59
N THR A 40 -28.40 -13.49 -25.11
CA THR A 40 -29.48 -14.38 -25.55
C THR A 40 -30.17 -14.96 -24.33
N ASN A 41 -31.44 -14.59 -24.18
CA ASN A 41 -32.39 -15.18 -23.25
C ASN A 41 -32.49 -16.70 -23.45
N SER A 42 -32.48 -17.44 -22.35
CA SER A 42 -33.14 -18.75 -22.28
C SER A 42 -33.62 -18.99 -20.87
N THR A 43 -34.95 -18.87 -20.72
CA THR A 43 -35.77 -19.45 -19.67
C THR A 43 -35.51 -20.94 -19.54
N HIS A 44 -35.21 -21.43 -18.33
CA HIS A 44 -35.64 -22.74 -17.89
C HIS A 44 -35.88 -22.76 -16.38
N SER A 45 -36.97 -23.42 -16.03
CA SER A 45 -37.69 -23.48 -14.77
C SER A 45 -37.21 -24.60 -13.83
N ILE A 46 -37.19 -24.27 -12.53
CA ILE A 46 -37.59 -25.05 -11.33
C ILE A 46 -37.08 -26.50 -11.18
N SER A 47 -36.31 -26.79 -10.12
CA SER A 47 -36.74 -27.69 -9.01
C SER A 47 -35.70 -27.88 -7.89
N ASN A 48 -36.20 -27.72 -6.66
CA ASN A 48 -35.95 -28.44 -5.39
C ASN A 48 -34.54 -28.81 -4.87
N SER A 49 -34.23 -28.18 -3.73
CA SER A 49 -33.82 -28.74 -2.42
C SER A 49 -32.72 -29.82 -2.35
N SER A 50 -31.61 -29.47 -1.71
CA SER A 50 -30.92 -30.33 -0.73
C SER A 50 -29.93 -29.49 0.11
N GLU A 51 -29.90 -29.75 1.42
CA GLU A 51 -29.03 -29.12 2.42
C GLU A 51 -27.53 -29.33 2.10
N PRO A 52 -26.62 -28.40 2.49
CA PRO A 52 -25.19 -28.61 2.33
C PRO A 52 -24.64 -29.55 3.41
N PRO A 53 -23.72 -30.48 3.08
CA PRO A 53 -23.09 -31.35 4.06
C PRO A 53 -22.10 -30.57 4.94
N LYS A 54 -22.09 -30.92 6.23
CA LYS A 54 -21.07 -30.52 7.20
C LYS A 54 -19.72 -31.10 6.78
N ASP A 55 -18.80 -30.25 6.33
CA ASP A 55 -17.42 -30.63 6.07
C ASP A 55 -16.56 -30.30 7.30
N THR A 56 -16.26 -31.33 8.09
CA THR A 56 -15.22 -31.33 9.12
C THR A 56 -13.89 -31.66 8.45
N GLY A 57 -13.28 -30.65 7.83
CA GLY A 57 -11.94 -30.74 7.24
C GLY A 57 -10.96 -29.85 8.00
N SER A 58 -9.92 -30.47 8.57
CA SER A 58 -8.72 -29.82 9.10
C SER A 58 -8.11 -28.83 8.09
N PRO A 59 -7.34 -27.81 8.53
CA PRO A 59 -6.80 -26.80 7.63
C PRO A 59 -5.88 -27.45 6.59
N PRO A 60 -5.98 -27.09 5.30
CA PRO A 60 -5.06 -27.61 4.29
C PRO A 60 -3.65 -27.11 4.57
N ASP A 61 -2.73 -28.07 4.54
CA ASP A 61 -1.29 -27.91 4.76
C ASP A 61 -0.69 -26.69 4.05
N ALA A 62 0.19 -25.99 4.76
CA ALA A 62 1.08 -25.01 4.19
C ALA A 62 1.93 -25.67 3.09
N ILE A 63 1.63 -25.36 1.83
CA ILE A 63 2.47 -25.73 0.70
C ILE A 63 3.81 -25.00 0.86
N SER A 64 4.76 -25.66 1.49
CA SER A 64 6.17 -25.30 1.46
C SER A 64 6.64 -25.47 0.02
N LYS A 65 6.51 -24.41 -0.79
CA LYS A 65 7.19 -24.34 -2.08
C LYS A 65 8.68 -24.42 -1.79
N VAL A 66 9.28 -25.58 -2.03
CA VAL A 66 10.73 -25.71 -2.15
C VAL A 66 11.14 -24.76 -3.28
N GLY A 67 11.81 -23.66 -2.92
CA GLY A 67 12.20 -22.61 -3.85
C GLY A 67 13.00 -23.16 -5.03
N ASN A 68 12.94 -22.47 -6.17
CA ASN A 68 13.72 -22.86 -7.34
C ASN A 68 15.21 -22.75 -7.02
N ALA A 69 15.96 -23.85 -7.07
CA ALA A 69 17.38 -23.89 -6.70
C ALA A 69 18.24 -22.87 -7.46
N THR A 70 17.89 -22.56 -8.72
CA THR A 70 18.59 -21.56 -9.53
C THR A 70 18.34 -20.15 -9.03
N LEU A 71 17.10 -19.83 -8.67
CA LEU A 71 16.74 -18.52 -8.12
C LEU A 71 17.26 -18.37 -6.69
N LEU A 72 17.29 -19.46 -5.92
CA LEU A 72 17.86 -19.47 -4.57
C LEU A 72 19.35 -19.16 -4.60
N ALA A 73 20.09 -19.68 -5.58
CA ALA A 73 21.51 -19.36 -5.76
C ALA A 73 21.75 -17.87 -6.08
N GLN A 74 20.74 -17.14 -6.56
CA GLN A 74 20.81 -15.70 -6.85
C GLN A 74 20.44 -14.83 -5.64
N ALA A 75 19.91 -15.39 -4.56
CA ALA A 75 19.48 -14.65 -3.39
C ALA A 75 20.61 -13.91 -2.62
N PRO A 76 21.85 -14.44 -2.46
CA PRO A 76 22.85 -13.82 -1.58
C PRO A 76 23.20 -12.36 -1.90
N PRO A 77 23.42 -11.95 -3.17
CA PRO A 77 23.61 -10.53 -3.49
C PRO A 77 22.44 -9.64 -3.07
N TYR A 78 21.19 -10.11 -3.21
CA TYR A 78 20.02 -9.36 -2.75
C TYR A 78 20.01 -9.22 -1.22
N ILE A 79 20.36 -10.27 -0.47
CA ILE A 79 20.45 -10.19 1.00
C ILE A 79 21.49 -9.16 1.42
N LEU A 80 22.67 -9.15 0.78
CA LEU A 80 23.70 -8.14 1.04
C LEU A 80 23.17 -6.72 0.74
N ALA A 81 22.51 -6.52 -0.39
CA ALA A 81 21.97 -5.21 -0.78
C ALA A 81 20.81 -4.71 0.10
N ILE A 82 20.01 -5.64 0.65
CA ILE A 82 18.93 -5.33 1.60
C ILE A 82 19.52 -4.96 2.97
N MET A 83 20.47 -5.74 3.47
CA MET A 83 21.04 -5.55 4.81
C MET A 83 22.09 -4.43 4.88
N ASN A 84 22.60 -3.98 3.73
CA ASN A 84 23.56 -2.88 3.63
C ASN A 84 22.98 -1.72 2.81
N THR A 85 22.68 -0.61 3.47
CA THR A 85 22.06 0.57 2.85
C THR A 85 22.99 1.31 1.89
N THR A 86 24.31 1.12 2.00
CA THR A 86 25.31 1.72 1.10
C THR A 86 25.67 0.83 -0.08
N ASP A 87 25.09 -0.37 -0.17
CA ASP A 87 25.33 -1.27 -1.29
C ASP A 87 24.69 -0.73 -2.57
N THR A 88 25.50 -0.67 -3.63
CA THR A 88 25.15 -0.17 -4.96
C THR A 88 25.13 -1.29 -6.01
N THR A 89 25.09 -2.56 -5.60
CA THR A 89 25.08 -3.72 -6.50
C THR A 89 23.86 -3.70 -7.42
N PHE A 90 22.72 -3.22 -6.91
CA PHE A 90 21.48 -3.08 -7.66
C PHE A 90 21.07 -1.61 -7.81
N PRO A 91 20.58 -1.18 -9.00
CA PRO A 91 19.97 0.13 -9.16
C PRO A 91 18.82 0.33 -8.18
N ARG A 92 18.92 1.36 -7.34
CA ARG A 92 17.92 1.68 -6.31
C ARG A 92 17.76 3.19 -6.17
N LEU A 93 16.65 3.60 -5.56
CA LEU A 93 16.49 4.99 -5.14
C LEU A 93 17.55 5.31 -4.06
N GLU A 94 18.36 6.33 -4.32
CA GLU A 94 19.26 6.90 -3.32
C GLU A 94 18.46 7.72 -2.30
N CYS A 95 18.77 7.52 -1.04
CA CYS A 95 18.09 8.17 0.08
C CYS A 95 19.09 9.06 0.82
N PRO A 96 19.33 10.29 0.33
CA PRO A 96 20.15 11.24 1.03
C PRO A 96 19.38 11.74 2.25
N PHE A 97 19.96 11.62 3.45
CA PHE A 97 19.67 12.41 4.67
C PHE A 97 19.42 11.58 5.95
N SER A 98 19.89 12.13 7.08
CA SER A 98 20.16 11.43 8.33
C SER A 98 19.71 12.18 9.59
N ASN A 99 18.73 13.10 9.54
CA ASN A 99 18.26 13.77 10.77
C ASN A 99 17.35 12.84 11.59
N ALA A 100 18.02 11.93 12.29
CA ALA A 100 17.48 10.98 13.25
C ALA A 100 16.81 11.67 14.45
N ASP A 101 17.25 12.87 14.83
CA ASP A 101 16.86 13.49 16.09
C ASP A 101 15.37 13.83 16.13
N ARG A 102 14.79 14.28 15.00
CA ARG A 102 13.34 14.54 14.88
C ARG A 102 12.51 13.29 15.23
N TYR A 103 13.03 12.11 14.94
CA TYR A 103 12.34 10.84 15.08
C TYR A 103 12.74 10.07 16.34
N ALA A 104 13.70 10.57 17.14
CA ALA A 104 14.25 9.85 18.30
C ALA A 104 13.17 9.44 19.32
N TYR A 105 12.12 10.25 19.48
CA TYR A 105 11.00 9.93 20.39
C TYR A 105 10.12 8.76 19.91
N LEU A 106 10.28 8.31 18.66
CA LEU A 106 9.63 7.10 18.15
C LEU A 106 10.26 5.83 18.74
N ILE A 107 11.47 5.90 19.30
CA ILE A 107 12.10 4.74 19.92
C ILE A 107 11.35 4.43 21.23
N PRO A 108 10.70 3.25 21.36
CA PRO A 108 9.99 2.90 22.57
C PRO A 108 10.96 2.77 23.75
N PRO A 109 10.57 3.19 24.97
CA PRO A 109 11.38 2.94 26.14
C PRO A 109 11.50 1.44 26.39
N SER A 110 12.60 1.03 27.03
CA SER A 110 12.75 -0.37 27.45
C SER A 110 11.64 -0.77 28.43
N PRO A 111 11.08 -1.99 28.29
CA PRO A 111 10.06 -2.48 29.20
C PRO A 111 10.62 -2.60 30.63
N ALA A 112 9.74 -2.43 31.62
CA ALA A 112 10.12 -2.64 33.02
C ALA A 112 10.55 -4.11 33.25
N PRO A 113 11.46 -4.38 34.20
CA PRO A 113 11.87 -5.75 34.51
C PRO A 113 10.67 -6.67 34.77
N GLY A 114 10.63 -7.83 34.09
CA GLY A 114 9.55 -8.81 34.23
C GLY A 114 8.29 -8.53 33.39
N THR A 115 8.22 -7.41 32.67
CA THR A 115 7.12 -7.16 31.73
C THR A 115 7.42 -7.74 30.34
N PRO A 116 6.52 -8.55 29.75
CA PRO A 116 6.70 -9.05 28.39
C PRO A 116 6.81 -7.90 27.39
N ARG A 117 7.85 -7.92 26.55
CA ARG A 117 7.98 -6.95 25.47
C ARG A 117 6.91 -7.21 24.41
N ARG A 118 6.10 -6.18 24.13
CA ARG A 118 5.10 -6.21 23.06
C ARG A 118 5.60 -5.35 21.89
N PRO A 119 5.61 -5.86 20.65
CA PRO A 119 6.07 -5.08 19.51
C PRO A 119 5.23 -3.82 19.30
N LYS A 120 5.90 -2.67 19.18
CA LYS A 120 5.26 -1.38 18.90
C LYS A 120 4.94 -1.20 17.41
N TYR A 121 5.74 -1.82 16.54
CA TYR A 121 5.68 -1.62 15.09
C TYR A 121 5.43 -2.95 14.37
N TYR A 122 4.39 -3.00 13.55
CA TYR A 122 4.04 -4.16 12.74
C TYR A 122 4.09 -3.77 11.26
N PHE A 123 5.17 -4.13 10.59
CA PHE A 123 5.34 -3.95 9.15
C PHE A 123 4.62 -5.06 8.41
N ALA A 124 3.77 -4.71 7.45
CA ALA A 124 2.96 -5.63 6.66
C ALA A 124 3.12 -5.33 5.17
N LEU A 125 3.34 -6.36 4.35
CA LEU A 125 3.49 -6.24 2.91
C LEU A 125 2.84 -7.44 2.19
N ASP A 126 2.23 -7.17 1.03
CA ASP A 126 1.85 -8.17 0.04
C ASP A 126 2.74 -7.97 -1.20
N LEU A 127 3.56 -8.95 -1.55
CA LEU A 127 4.56 -8.84 -2.63
C LEU A 127 4.35 -9.91 -3.70
N HIS A 128 4.50 -9.49 -4.96
CA HIS A 128 4.41 -10.37 -6.12
C HIS A 128 5.27 -9.80 -7.25
N GLN A 129 6.21 -10.60 -7.77
CA GLN A 129 7.11 -10.20 -8.85
C GLN A 129 7.88 -8.91 -8.53
N SER A 130 8.47 -8.83 -7.33
CA SER A 130 9.04 -7.60 -6.78
C SER A 130 10.56 -7.68 -6.59
N VAL A 131 11.26 -8.70 -7.12
CA VAL A 131 12.66 -8.99 -6.79
C VAL A 131 13.58 -7.78 -7.01
N GLN A 132 13.36 -7.03 -8.08
CA GLN A 132 14.16 -5.84 -8.45
C GLN A 132 13.97 -4.67 -7.49
N LEU A 133 12.83 -4.62 -6.79
CA LEU A 133 12.51 -3.56 -5.85
C LEU A 133 13.02 -3.87 -4.42
N LEU A 134 13.19 -5.15 -4.09
CA LEU A 134 13.53 -5.58 -2.72
C LEU A 134 14.75 -4.85 -2.12
N PRO A 135 15.87 -4.63 -2.85
CA PRO A 135 17.00 -3.88 -2.29
C PRO A 135 16.61 -2.50 -1.75
N ARG A 136 15.73 -1.77 -2.44
CA ARG A 136 15.27 -0.47 -1.94
C ARG A 136 14.22 -0.62 -0.86
N LEU A 137 13.15 -1.37 -1.14
CA LEU A 137 11.99 -1.46 -0.26
C LEU A 137 12.35 -2.10 1.08
N LEU A 138 12.88 -3.32 1.06
CA LEU A 138 13.25 -4.03 2.29
C LEU A 138 14.48 -3.40 2.95
N GLY A 139 15.41 -2.82 2.17
CA GLY A 139 16.53 -2.07 2.75
C GLY A 139 16.08 -0.86 3.56
N SER A 140 15.09 -0.10 3.08
CA SER A 140 14.48 1.00 3.85
C SER A 140 13.73 0.52 5.09
N ILE A 141 13.08 -0.64 5.02
CA ILE A 141 12.39 -1.24 6.17
C ILE A 141 13.40 -1.71 7.21
N VAL A 142 14.49 -2.37 6.82
CA VAL A 142 15.57 -2.80 7.71
C VAL A 142 16.21 -1.59 8.40
N GLU A 143 16.45 -0.52 7.67
CA GLU A 143 16.97 0.73 8.23
C GLU A 143 16.00 1.36 9.25
N ALA A 144 14.69 1.39 8.95
CA ALA A 144 13.67 1.86 9.88
C ALA A 144 13.53 0.95 11.12
N ILE A 145 13.56 -0.37 10.96
CA ILE A 145 13.54 -1.35 12.05
C ILE A 145 14.76 -1.17 12.95
N THR A 146 15.94 -0.98 12.36
CA THR A 146 17.19 -0.73 13.10
C THR A 146 17.08 0.55 13.93
N PHE A 147 16.49 1.61 13.37
CA PHE A 147 16.27 2.87 14.07
C PHE A 147 15.25 2.74 15.21
N LEU A 148 14.11 2.08 14.98
CA LEU A 148 13.00 1.98 15.93
C LEU A 148 13.20 0.94 17.05
N GLY A 149 14.24 0.12 16.94
CA GLY A 149 14.48 -1.04 17.80
C GLY A 149 13.94 -2.33 17.16
N PRO A 150 14.81 -3.26 16.74
CA PRO A 150 14.40 -4.50 16.07
C PRO A 150 13.46 -5.35 16.91
N GLU A 151 13.79 -5.53 18.18
CA GLU A 151 12.96 -6.12 19.24
C GLU A 151 11.53 -5.56 19.40
N ASN A 152 11.27 -4.36 18.90
CA ASN A 152 9.97 -3.69 18.97
C ASN A 152 9.20 -3.84 17.65
N SER A 153 9.75 -4.60 16.71
CA SER A 153 9.32 -4.66 15.32
C SER A 153 8.97 -6.07 14.88
N VAL A 154 7.87 -6.19 14.15
CA VAL A 154 7.48 -7.39 13.39
C VAL A 154 7.52 -7.04 11.91
N LEU A 155 8.11 -7.91 11.09
CA LEU A 155 8.06 -7.83 9.63
C LEU A 155 7.27 -9.03 9.10
N SER A 156 6.04 -8.78 8.66
CA SER A 156 5.12 -9.75 8.08
C SER A 156 4.97 -9.52 6.58
N ILE A 157 5.26 -10.56 5.80
CA ILE A 157 5.23 -10.51 4.34
C ILE A 157 4.40 -11.67 3.81
N VAL A 158 3.44 -11.36 2.96
CA VAL A 158 2.75 -12.33 2.12
C VAL A 158 3.41 -12.30 0.75
N GLU A 159 4.04 -13.39 0.38
CA GLU A 159 4.52 -13.61 -0.98
C GLU A 159 3.41 -14.25 -1.83
N GLY A 160 3.22 -13.74 -3.04
CA GLY A 160 2.25 -14.28 -3.98
C GLY A 160 2.77 -15.53 -4.72
N ARG A 161 2.65 -15.50 -6.05
CA ARG A 161 3.06 -16.58 -6.96
C ARG A 161 4.27 -16.18 -7.80
N SER A 162 5.26 -15.55 -7.19
CA SER A 162 6.39 -14.98 -7.93
C SER A 162 7.24 -16.07 -8.62
N THR A 163 7.81 -15.69 -9.75
CA THR A 163 8.67 -16.54 -10.60
C THR A 163 10.02 -15.90 -10.89
N ASP A 164 10.29 -14.71 -10.33
CA ASP A 164 11.50 -13.91 -10.55
C ASP A 164 12.56 -14.06 -9.44
N GLY A 165 12.32 -14.86 -8.41
CA GLY A 165 13.21 -14.99 -7.26
C GLY A 165 12.75 -14.23 -6.02
N THR A 166 11.60 -13.54 -6.07
CA THR A 166 11.05 -12.81 -4.91
C THR A 166 10.90 -13.72 -3.70
N LEU A 167 10.31 -14.92 -3.86
CA LEU A 167 10.13 -15.87 -2.76
C LEU A 167 11.45 -16.33 -2.17
N GLU A 168 12.42 -16.67 -3.02
CA GLU A 168 13.72 -17.17 -2.61
C GLU A 168 14.53 -16.13 -1.82
N VAL A 169 14.48 -14.86 -2.25
CA VAL A 169 15.09 -13.75 -1.51
C VAL A 169 14.38 -13.54 -0.17
N LEU A 170 13.05 -13.50 -0.15
CA LEU A 170 12.27 -13.34 1.08
C LEU A 170 12.49 -14.48 2.08
N GLY A 171 12.59 -15.72 1.59
CA GLY A 171 12.92 -16.88 2.42
C GLY A 171 14.32 -16.78 3.03
N SER A 172 15.30 -16.37 2.22
CA SER A 172 16.70 -16.23 2.65
C SER A 172 16.94 -15.06 3.61
N LEU A 173 16.05 -14.06 3.60
CA LEU A 173 16.15 -12.87 4.44
C LEU A 173 15.86 -13.16 5.93
N ARG A 174 15.06 -14.18 6.23
CA ARG A 174 14.61 -14.56 7.59
C ARG A 174 15.73 -14.52 8.63
N ALA A 175 16.81 -15.26 8.38
CA ALA A 175 17.91 -15.40 9.33
C ALA A 175 18.62 -14.06 9.62
N SER A 176 18.59 -13.12 8.68
CA SER A 176 19.19 -11.80 8.86
C SER A 176 18.31 -10.89 9.72
N ILE A 177 16.99 -10.94 9.53
CA ILE A 177 16.01 -10.15 10.31
C ILE A 177 15.90 -10.67 11.75
N GLU A 178 15.85 -11.99 11.92
CA GLU A 178 15.80 -12.61 13.25
C GLU A 178 17.10 -12.35 14.04
N ARG A 179 18.26 -12.37 13.37
CA ARG A 179 19.55 -12.01 13.99
C ARG A 179 19.63 -10.52 14.36
N LEU A 180 18.97 -9.65 13.59
CA LEU A 180 18.82 -8.25 13.94
C LEU A 180 17.97 -8.06 15.21
N GLY A 181 17.13 -9.05 15.55
CA GLY A 181 16.29 -9.07 16.75
C GLY A 181 14.81 -8.80 16.49
N ALA A 182 14.39 -8.70 15.23
CA ALA A 182 12.99 -8.49 14.85
C ALA A 182 12.28 -9.82 14.54
N THR A 183 10.98 -9.86 14.78
CA THR A 183 10.15 -11.02 14.42
C THR A 183 9.90 -11.03 12.92
N TYR A 184 10.18 -12.14 12.24
CA TYR A 184 9.95 -12.29 10.80
C TYR A 184 8.87 -13.32 10.49
N ILE A 185 7.85 -12.91 9.73
CA ILE A 185 6.73 -13.75 9.30
C ILE A 185 6.69 -13.72 7.79
N LEU A 186 6.77 -14.90 7.17
CA LEU A 186 6.65 -15.06 5.73
C LEU A 186 5.58 -16.11 5.46
N GLN A 187 4.55 -15.69 4.74
CA GLN A 187 3.47 -16.55 4.29
C GLN A 187 3.41 -16.51 2.76
N THR A 188 2.84 -17.55 2.14
CA THR A 188 2.67 -17.62 0.69
C THR A 188 1.19 -17.76 0.34
N SER A 189 0.80 -17.25 -0.83
CA SER A 189 -0.56 -17.41 -1.33
C SER A 189 -0.60 -17.61 -2.85
N ALA A 190 -1.35 -18.62 -3.30
CA ALA A 190 -1.61 -18.84 -4.72
C ALA A 190 -2.68 -17.89 -5.29
N LEU A 191 -3.36 -17.13 -4.42
CA LEU A 191 -4.46 -16.25 -4.81
C LEU A 191 -4.01 -15.19 -5.83
N SER A 192 -4.76 -15.06 -6.92
CA SER A 192 -4.49 -14.13 -8.01
C SER A 192 -5.59 -13.08 -8.13
N PRO A 193 -5.36 -11.84 -7.64
CA PRO A 193 -6.35 -10.78 -7.75
C PRO A 193 -6.70 -10.35 -9.18
N GLN A 194 -5.92 -10.81 -10.17
CA GLN A 194 -6.13 -10.53 -11.59
C GLN A 194 -6.65 -11.76 -12.35
N ALA A 195 -6.92 -12.87 -11.67
CA ALA A 195 -7.45 -14.06 -12.34
C ALA A 195 -8.87 -13.79 -12.89
N PRO A 196 -9.22 -14.39 -14.06
CA PRO A 196 -10.57 -14.27 -14.61
C PRO A 196 -11.64 -14.69 -13.60
N GLY A 197 -12.71 -13.89 -13.50
CA GLY A 197 -13.83 -14.17 -12.58
C GLY A 197 -13.55 -13.92 -11.10
N THR A 198 -12.36 -13.41 -10.75
CA THR A 198 -12.02 -13.07 -9.36
C THR A 198 -12.43 -11.63 -9.04
N ASP A 199 -13.12 -11.42 -7.92
CA ASP A 199 -13.26 -10.07 -7.37
C ASP A 199 -11.90 -9.60 -6.86
N ARG A 200 -11.31 -8.64 -7.58
CA ARG A 200 -9.97 -8.11 -7.28
C ARG A 200 -9.90 -7.49 -5.88
N ILE A 201 -10.95 -6.82 -5.42
CA ILE A 201 -10.95 -6.13 -4.12
C ILE A 201 -11.00 -7.16 -2.99
N GLU A 202 -11.87 -8.15 -3.10
CA GLU A 202 -11.96 -9.24 -2.12
C GLU A 202 -10.68 -10.09 -2.07
N ALA A 203 -10.09 -10.36 -3.24
CA ALA A 203 -8.83 -11.08 -3.30
C ALA A 203 -7.68 -10.30 -2.65
N LEU A 204 -7.57 -9.00 -2.91
CA LEU A 204 -6.59 -8.14 -2.25
C LEU A 204 -6.87 -8.00 -0.74
N ALA A 205 -8.13 -7.94 -0.34
CA ALA A 205 -8.51 -7.92 1.08
C ALA A 205 -8.05 -9.19 1.80
N SER A 206 -8.21 -10.35 1.15
CA SER A 206 -7.76 -11.64 1.67
C SER A 206 -6.25 -11.69 1.87
N LEU A 207 -5.46 -11.16 0.92
CA LEU A 207 -4.00 -11.05 1.06
C LEU A 207 -3.60 -10.12 2.20
N ARG A 208 -4.20 -8.93 2.30
CA ARG A 208 -3.90 -7.99 3.39
C ARG A 208 -4.25 -8.55 4.77
N ASN A 209 -5.37 -9.28 4.87
CA ASN A 209 -5.73 -9.97 6.10
C ASN A 209 -4.75 -11.09 6.44
N LEU A 210 -4.21 -11.79 5.43
CA LEU A 210 -3.15 -12.78 5.63
C LEU A 210 -1.88 -12.11 6.19
N ALA A 211 -1.47 -10.96 5.65
CA ALA A 211 -0.30 -10.21 6.17
C ALA A 211 -0.48 -9.76 7.63
N LEU A 212 -1.72 -9.48 8.04
CA LEU A 212 -2.08 -9.10 9.40
C LEU A 212 -2.54 -10.28 10.27
N GLN A 213 -2.51 -11.51 9.76
CA GLN A 213 -3.11 -12.65 10.43
C GLN A 213 -2.53 -12.83 11.84
N HIS A 214 -1.21 -12.82 11.96
CA HIS A 214 -0.55 -12.99 13.26
C HIS A 214 -0.92 -11.91 14.28
N LEU A 215 -1.04 -10.64 13.84
CA LEU A 215 -1.54 -9.53 14.67
C LEU A 215 -2.96 -9.81 15.18
N THR A 216 -3.84 -10.28 14.28
CA THR A 216 -5.26 -10.47 14.58
C THR A 216 -5.59 -11.76 15.32
N SER A 217 -4.76 -12.80 15.19
CA SER A 217 -4.96 -14.10 15.84
C SER A 217 -4.28 -14.22 17.20
N HIS A 218 -3.35 -13.31 17.52
CA HIS A 218 -2.64 -13.28 18.81
C HIS A 218 -2.75 -11.90 19.48
N PRO A 219 -3.95 -11.34 19.68
CA PRO A 219 -4.13 -9.98 20.18
C PRO A 219 -3.49 -9.73 21.56
N GLU A 220 -3.30 -10.79 22.36
CA GLU A 220 -2.63 -10.75 23.66
C GLU A 220 -1.12 -10.44 23.59
N THR A 221 -0.49 -10.69 22.43
CA THR A 221 0.93 -10.41 22.19
C THR A 221 1.20 -8.96 21.79
N TYR A 222 0.14 -8.20 21.48
CA TYR A 222 0.21 -6.82 21.02
C TYR A 222 -0.45 -5.86 21.99
N ASP A 223 -0.11 -4.59 21.85
CA ASP A 223 -0.74 -3.52 22.60
C ASP A 223 -1.79 -2.83 21.69
N PRO A 224 -2.93 -2.34 22.23
CA PRO A 224 -3.84 -1.50 21.47
C PRO A 224 -3.16 -0.31 20.75
N ASP A 225 -2.01 0.10 21.23
CA ASP A 225 -1.22 1.22 20.72
C ASP A 225 -0.19 0.79 19.67
N THR A 226 -0.08 -0.51 19.38
CA THR A 226 0.73 -1.05 18.28
C THR A 226 0.33 -0.35 16.99
N THR A 227 1.33 0.02 16.20
CA THR A 227 1.16 0.76 14.95
C THR A 227 1.47 -0.17 13.79
N VAL A 228 0.53 -0.30 12.87
CA VAL A 228 0.69 -1.06 11.63
C VAL A 228 1.28 -0.15 10.57
N ILE A 229 2.33 -0.61 9.89
CA ILE A 229 2.97 0.04 8.75
C ILE A 229 2.74 -0.87 7.54
N PHE A 230 1.72 -0.58 6.75
CA PHE A 230 1.39 -1.35 5.56
C PHE A 230 1.99 -0.68 4.32
N LEU A 231 2.92 -1.38 3.66
CA LEU A 231 3.64 -0.89 2.50
C LEU A 231 3.30 -1.74 1.28
N ASN A 232 2.96 -1.09 0.17
CA ASN A 232 2.91 -1.73 -1.14
C ASN A 232 4.34 -1.93 -1.68
N ASP A 233 4.45 -2.47 -2.89
CA ASP A 233 5.66 -2.57 -3.70
C ASP A 233 6.09 -1.21 -4.30
N VAL A 234 6.34 -0.23 -3.42
CA VAL A 234 6.84 1.10 -3.76
C VAL A 234 8.32 1.29 -3.41
N ALA A 235 9.01 2.18 -4.13
CA ALA A 235 10.35 2.62 -3.75
C ALA A 235 10.25 3.84 -2.83
N LEU A 236 10.63 3.65 -1.56
CA LEU A 236 10.63 4.68 -0.53
C LEU A 236 11.93 4.64 0.29
N CYS A 237 12.19 5.71 1.04
CA CYS A 237 13.31 5.83 1.97
C CYS A 237 12.89 5.50 3.40
N ALA A 238 13.82 5.09 4.27
CA ALA A 238 13.51 4.85 5.69
C ALA A 238 12.87 6.07 6.35
N GLN A 239 13.33 7.27 6.00
CA GLN A 239 12.74 8.53 6.44
C GLN A 239 11.26 8.69 6.06
N ASP A 240 10.82 8.17 4.91
CA ASP A 240 9.41 8.24 4.53
C ASP A 240 8.54 7.45 5.52
N ILE A 241 9.02 6.30 6.00
CA ILE A 241 8.35 5.50 7.04
C ILE A 241 8.32 6.27 8.36
N LEU A 242 9.47 6.80 8.79
CA LEU A 242 9.61 7.53 10.04
C LEU A 242 8.74 8.80 10.05
N GLU A 243 8.63 9.50 8.93
CA GLU A 243 7.77 10.69 8.81
C GLU A 243 6.29 10.34 8.90
N LEU A 244 5.84 9.23 8.29
CA LEU A 244 4.46 8.77 8.46
C LEU A 244 4.16 8.40 9.93
N LEU A 245 5.07 7.68 10.58
CA LEU A 245 4.96 7.37 12.02
C LEU A 245 4.92 8.62 12.89
N HIS A 246 5.83 9.56 12.60
CA HIS A 246 5.90 10.87 13.26
C HIS A 246 4.58 11.62 13.14
N GLN A 247 4.04 11.78 11.93
CA GLN A 247 2.79 12.49 11.69
C GLN A 247 1.61 11.78 12.35
N ARG A 248 1.58 10.44 12.37
CA ARG A 248 0.52 9.72 13.06
C ARG A 248 0.47 10.09 14.54
N LEU A 249 1.61 10.04 15.22
CA LEU A 249 1.67 10.38 16.65
C LEU A 249 1.49 11.87 16.90
N ALA A 250 2.20 12.72 16.15
CA ALA A 250 2.17 14.17 16.33
C ALA A 250 0.78 14.75 16.06
N GLN A 251 0.03 14.24 15.09
CA GLN A 251 -1.33 14.69 14.79
C GLN A 251 -2.39 14.00 15.65
N ALA A 252 -2.00 13.01 16.47
CA ALA A 252 -2.90 12.02 17.05
C ALA A 252 -3.84 11.43 15.98
N ALA A 253 -3.31 11.12 14.78
CA ALA A 253 -4.08 10.53 13.71
C ALA A 253 -4.31 9.03 13.98
N ASP A 254 -5.45 8.52 13.52
CA ASP A 254 -5.74 7.09 13.55
C ASP A 254 -5.04 6.39 12.37
N MET A 255 -4.89 7.10 11.24
CA MET A 255 -4.21 6.64 10.02
C MET A 255 -3.53 7.81 9.29
N THR A 256 -2.32 7.59 8.78
CA THR A 256 -1.59 8.51 7.91
C THR A 256 -1.09 7.78 6.66
N CYS A 257 -1.21 8.39 5.49
CA CYS A 257 -0.73 7.82 4.23
C CYS A 257 0.26 8.73 3.52
N ALA A 258 1.13 8.12 2.71
CA ALA A 258 1.93 8.83 1.73
C ALA A 258 1.05 9.45 0.63
N LEU A 259 1.69 10.12 -0.32
CA LEU A 259 1.10 10.54 -1.59
C LEU A 259 1.80 9.80 -2.73
N ASP A 260 1.02 9.07 -3.54
CA ASP A 260 1.47 8.45 -4.79
C ASP A 260 0.97 9.25 -6.00
N TRP A 261 1.77 9.24 -7.07
CA TRP A 261 1.55 10.09 -8.23
C TRP A 261 1.09 9.34 -9.47
N THR A 262 0.78 8.05 -9.33
CA THR A 262 0.32 7.18 -10.43
C THR A 262 -1.04 7.61 -11.01
N TYR A 263 -1.88 8.29 -10.21
CA TYR A 263 -3.25 8.66 -10.61
C TYR A 263 -3.64 10.11 -10.26
N VAL A 264 -2.66 11.00 -10.05
CA VAL A 264 -2.96 12.42 -9.86
C VAL A 264 -3.29 13.02 -11.23
N GLY A 265 -4.55 12.95 -11.62
CA GLY A 265 -5.04 13.58 -12.86
C GLY A 265 -4.80 15.10 -12.87
N GLU A 266 -5.06 15.74 -14.01
CA GLU A 266 -4.83 17.19 -14.24
C GLU A 266 -5.57 18.08 -13.22
N HIS A 267 -6.62 17.55 -12.58
CA HIS A 267 -7.39 18.21 -11.53
C HIS A 267 -7.51 17.31 -10.28
N PRO A 268 -6.57 17.38 -9.32
CA PRO A 268 -6.71 16.62 -8.09
C PRO A 268 -7.97 17.05 -7.32
N THR A 269 -8.85 16.10 -7.01
CA THR A 269 -10.12 16.33 -6.31
C THR A 269 -9.89 16.51 -4.80
N PHE A 270 -9.13 17.53 -4.42
CA PHE A 270 -9.03 17.98 -3.04
C PHE A 270 -10.05 19.11 -2.81
N TYR A 271 -10.82 19.10 -1.72
CA TYR A 271 -11.64 20.27 -1.33
C TYR A 271 -10.74 21.48 -1.00
N ASP A 272 -11.28 22.71 -1.02
CA ASP A 272 -10.49 23.96 -0.95
C ASP A 272 -9.45 24.01 0.17
N GLY A 273 -9.80 23.61 1.39
CA GLY A 273 -8.87 23.58 2.53
C GLY A 273 -7.75 22.55 2.36
N ALA A 274 -8.04 21.39 1.76
CA ALA A 274 -7.05 20.36 1.47
C ALA A 274 -6.09 20.81 0.36
N ARG A 275 -6.55 21.59 -0.64
CA ARG A 275 -5.70 22.15 -1.70
C ARG A 275 -4.63 23.08 -1.15
N ALA A 276 -5.00 23.97 -0.23
CA ALA A 276 -4.05 24.91 0.37
C ALA A 276 -2.96 24.18 1.18
N ARG A 277 -3.37 23.21 2.00
CA ARG A 277 -2.44 22.40 2.81
C ARG A 277 -1.53 21.52 1.95
N TRP A 278 -2.08 20.89 0.91
CA TRP A 278 -1.29 20.12 -0.06
C TRP A 278 -0.20 20.97 -0.74
N ARG A 279 -0.54 22.18 -1.19
CA ARG A 279 0.44 23.12 -1.78
C ARG A 279 1.53 23.54 -0.81
N ALA A 280 1.22 23.58 0.49
CA ALA A 280 2.16 23.90 1.56
C ALA A 280 2.89 22.66 2.12
N SER A 281 2.76 21.49 1.49
CA SER A 281 3.28 20.21 2.00
C SER A 281 2.78 19.83 3.40
N ALA A 282 1.71 20.45 3.87
CA ALA A 282 1.14 20.25 5.19
C ALA A 282 0.14 19.07 5.19
N PRO A 283 0.13 18.23 6.23
CA PRO A 283 -0.78 17.09 6.31
C PRO A 283 -2.23 17.56 6.41
N PHE A 284 -3.17 16.83 5.82
CA PHE A 284 -4.60 17.18 5.80
C PHE A 284 -5.50 15.96 5.92
N GLN A 285 -6.67 16.14 6.53
CA GLN A 285 -7.65 15.07 6.72
C GLN A 285 -8.31 14.67 5.40
N VAL A 286 -8.57 13.38 5.24
CA VAL A 286 -9.31 12.78 4.13
C VAL A 286 -10.29 11.75 4.66
N PHE A 287 -11.28 11.36 3.84
CA PHE A 287 -12.13 10.22 4.18
C PHE A 287 -11.35 8.91 4.16
N SER A 288 -10.51 8.73 3.12
CA SER A 288 -9.74 7.51 2.90
C SER A 288 -8.42 7.83 2.20
N CYS A 289 -7.37 7.07 2.50
CA CYS A 289 -6.10 7.08 1.76
C CYS A 289 -5.41 5.71 1.81
N TRP A 290 -4.43 5.50 0.94
CA TRP A 290 -3.49 4.37 1.02
C TRP A 290 -2.18 4.71 0.33
N ASN A 291 -2.29 5.13 -0.95
CA ASN A 291 -1.27 5.84 -1.70
C ASN A 291 0.14 5.21 -1.62
N GLY A 292 0.20 3.89 -1.69
CA GLY A 292 1.44 3.10 -1.64
C GLY A 292 1.99 2.80 -0.25
N ALA A 293 1.73 3.64 0.75
CA ALA A 293 2.18 3.44 2.12
C ALA A 293 1.19 4.04 3.13
N ALA A 294 0.72 3.21 4.06
CA ALA A 294 -0.21 3.62 5.11
C ALA A 294 0.27 3.17 6.48
N VAL A 295 0.13 4.05 7.47
CA VAL A 295 0.47 3.81 8.87
C VAL A 295 -0.77 4.03 9.70
N PHE A 296 -1.22 3.04 10.47
CA PHE A 296 -2.48 3.14 11.22
C PHE A 296 -2.46 2.41 12.56
N THR A 297 -3.44 2.72 13.41
CA THR A 297 -3.63 2.08 14.70
C THR A 297 -4.05 0.61 14.57
N ALA A 298 -3.44 -0.29 15.36
CA ALA A 298 -3.85 -1.69 15.41
C ALA A 298 -5.16 -1.88 16.21
N ARG A 299 -5.53 -0.94 17.07
CA ARG A 299 -6.66 -1.07 18.01
C ARG A 299 -7.95 -1.64 17.40
N PRO A 300 -8.45 -1.14 16.25
CA PRO A 300 -9.69 -1.66 15.65
C PRO A 300 -9.59 -3.10 15.15
N LEU A 301 -8.36 -3.57 14.86
CA LEU A 301 -8.10 -4.95 14.41
C LEU A 301 -8.05 -5.93 15.58
N LEU A 302 -7.59 -5.47 16.74
CA LEU A 302 -7.35 -6.30 17.93
C LEU A 302 -8.63 -6.58 18.75
N LEU A 303 -9.72 -5.86 18.49
CA LEU A 303 -10.99 -6.05 19.19
C LEU A 303 -11.66 -7.38 18.78
N PRO A 304 -12.39 -8.04 19.70
CA PRO A 304 -13.28 -9.14 19.34
C PRO A 304 -14.32 -8.66 18.32
N GLY A 305 -14.39 -9.33 17.16
CA GLY A 305 -15.22 -8.86 16.04
C GLY A 305 -14.76 -7.54 15.42
N GLY A 306 -13.49 -7.15 15.64
CA GLY A 306 -12.88 -5.97 15.06
C GLY A 306 -12.80 -6.02 13.54
N ILE A 307 -12.48 -4.87 12.93
CA ILE A 307 -12.53 -4.71 11.47
C ILE A 307 -11.48 -5.57 10.77
N ARG A 308 -11.73 -5.90 9.51
CA ARG A 308 -10.80 -6.60 8.62
C ARG A 308 -10.87 -5.93 7.25
N PHE A 309 -9.87 -6.14 6.40
CA PHE A 309 -10.03 -5.80 5.00
C PHE A 309 -11.14 -6.66 4.40
N ARG A 310 -11.98 -6.07 3.55
CA ARG A 310 -13.11 -6.77 2.94
C ARG A 310 -13.43 -6.23 1.55
N GLY A 311 -14.16 -7.02 0.79
CA GLY A 311 -14.90 -6.55 -0.38
C GLY A 311 -16.13 -5.73 0.02
N ARG A 312 -16.86 -5.24 -0.98
CA ARG A 312 -18.14 -4.54 -0.77
C ARG A 312 -19.19 -5.52 -0.27
N GLY A 313 -20.08 -5.06 0.59
CA GLY A 313 -21.33 -5.77 0.89
C GLY A 313 -22.35 -5.64 -0.25
N ASP A 314 -23.39 -6.48 -0.23
CA ASP A 314 -24.44 -6.47 -1.27
C ASP A 314 -25.15 -5.10 -1.39
N ALA A 315 -25.35 -4.44 -0.25
CA ALA A 315 -26.00 -3.15 -0.14
C ALA A 315 -25.01 -1.96 -0.23
N GLU A 316 -23.72 -2.22 -0.48
CA GLU A 316 -22.71 -1.18 -0.61
C GLU A 316 -22.30 -0.98 -2.07
N CYS A 317 -22.15 0.28 -2.48
CA CYS A 317 -21.50 0.57 -3.75
C CYS A 317 -20.05 0.06 -3.78
N TYR A 318 -19.60 -0.32 -4.97
CA TYR A 318 -18.20 -0.56 -5.27
C TYR A 318 -17.30 0.63 -4.91
N GLN A 319 -16.34 0.36 -4.02
CA GLN A 319 -15.26 1.25 -3.63
C GLN A 319 -13.96 0.45 -3.56
N GLY A 320 -12.82 1.12 -3.69
CA GLY A 320 -11.52 0.47 -3.50
C GLY A 320 -11.37 -0.06 -2.07
N GLY A 321 -10.64 -1.16 -1.89
CA GLY A 321 -10.40 -1.77 -0.57
C GLY A 321 -9.95 -0.78 0.53
N PRO A 322 -9.06 0.19 0.25
CA PRO A 322 -8.71 1.21 1.25
C PRO A 322 -9.85 2.13 1.66
N ALA A 323 -10.79 2.43 0.75
CA ALA A 323 -11.97 3.23 1.07
C ALA A 323 -12.94 2.47 1.96
N LEU A 324 -13.14 1.16 1.70
CA LEU A 324 -13.93 0.28 2.58
C LEU A 324 -13.29 0.14 3.96
N PHE A 325 -11.97 -0.05 4.03
CA PHE A 325 -11.25 -0.10 5.31
C PHE A 325 -11.36 1.21 6.09
N ALA A 326 -11.18 2.35 5.42
CA ALA A 326 -11.35 3.66 6.05
C ALA A 326 -12.79 3.91 6.52
N LYS A 327 -13.78 3.48 5.74
CA LYS A 327 -15.19 3.52 6.13
C LYS A 327 -15.46 2.73 7.41
N ASP A 328 -14.89 1.54 7.53
CA ASP A 328 -15.00 0.72 8.74
C ASP A 328 -14.30 1.37 9.95
N LEU A 329 -13.14 2.02 9.74
CA LEU A 329 -12.50 2.86 10.76
C LEU A 329 -13.42 4.00 11.21
N TRP A 330 -14.02 4.75 10.28
CA TRP A 330 -14.99 5.81 10.57
C TRP A 330 -16.18 5.30 11.38
N ALA A 331 -16.73 4.14 11.01
CA ALA A 331 -17.86 3.50 11.70
C ALA A 331 -17.52 3.14 13.16
N MET A 332 -16.24 2.88 13.46
CA MET A 332 -15.73 2.61 14.81
C MET A 332 -15.23 3.86 15.54
N GLY A 333 -15.36 5.07 14.96
CA GLY A 333 -14.90 6.33 15.56
C GLY A 333 -13.43 6.68 15.32
N TYR A 334 -12.74 5.98 14.41
CA TYR A 334 -11.33 6.20 14.06
C TYR A 334 -11.18 7.03 12.77
N GLY A 335 -11.83 8.19 12.74
CA GLY A 335 -11.95 9.06 11.56
C GLY A 335 -10.78 10.03 11.32
N ARG A 336 -9.74 10.03 12.17
CA ARG A 336 -8.59 10.93 12.00
C ARG A 336 -7.61 10.36 10.98
N ILE A 337 -8.03 10.35 9.73
CA ILE A 337 -7.28 9.81 8.58
C ILE A 337 -6.67 10.97 7.81
N ALA A 338 -5.35 10.95 7.58
CA ALA A 338 -4.65 12.05 6.92
C ALA A 338 -3.69 11.59 5.82
N VAL A 339 -3.55 12.42 4.80
CA VAL A 339 -2.44 12.34 3.84
C VAL A 339 -1.29 13.21 4.35
N VAL A 340 -0.05 12.74 4.17
CA VAL A 340 1.19 13.45 4.49
C VAL A 340 1.91 13.80 3.18
N PRO A 341 1.68 15.00 2.61
CA PRO A 341 2.21 15.36 1.29
C PRO A 341 3.73 15.50 1.22
N ALA A 342 4.41 15.60 2.37
CA ALA A 342 5.86 15.54 2.43
C ALA A 342 6.42 14.15 2.05
N VAL A 343 5.61 13.10 2.21
CA VAL A 343 6.00 11.72 1.90
C VAL A 343 5.46 11.34 0.53
N ASN A 344 6.32 11.42 -0.49
CA ASN A 344 5.99 11.12 -1.88
C ASN A 344 6.59 9.78 -2.29
N VAL A 345 5.78 8.86 -2.81
CA VAL A 345 6.20 7.51 -3.20
C VAL A 345 5.79 7.18 -4.64
N ALA A 346 6.47 6.21 -5.25
CA ALA A 346 6.13 5.69 -6.56
C ALA A 346 6.49 4.19 -6.67
N TYR A 347 5.83 3.52 -7.59
CA TYR A 347 6.10 2.12 -7.92
C TYR A 347 7.34 2.06 -8.81
N GLY A 348 8.36 1.32 -8.39
CA GLY A 348 9.63 1.23 -9.11
C GLY A 348 10.63 2.37 -8.81
N ALA A 349 11.92 2.05 -8.89
CA ALA A 349 13.00 2.94 -8.50
C ALA A 349 13.18 4.16 -9.42
N GLU A 350 12.86 4.04 -10.72
CA GLU A 350 12.98 5.16 -11.65
C GLU A 350 11.93 6.24 -11.41
N ASP A 351 10.66 5.86 -11.29
CA ASP A 351 9.59 6.82 -11.04
C ASP A 351 9.70 7.41 -9.63
N ALA A 352 10.20 6.64 -8.66
CA ALA A 352 10.56 7.17 -7.36
C ALA A 352 11.68 8.23 -7.45
N ARG A 353 12.70 8.04 -8.28
CA ARG A 353 13.73 9.09 -8.51
C ARG A 353 13.12 10.34 -9.13
N LYS A 354 12.27 10.20 -10.15
CA LYS A 354 11.58 11.33 -10.80
C LYS A 354 10.74 12.10 -9.79
N ILE A 355 9.95 11.40 -8.97
CA ILE A 355 9.08 12.08 -8.01
C ILE A 355 9.86 12.72 -6.86
N LYS A 356 10.92 12.09 -6.35
CA LYS A 356 11.80 12.71 -5.34
C LYS A 356 12.55 13.91 -5.90
N ALA A 357 12.94 13.91 -7.17
CA ALA A 357 13.52 15.08 -7.83
C ALA A 357 12.52 16.22 -7.98
N LEU A 358 11.25 15.91 -8.30
CA LEU A 358 10.20 16.91 -8.51
C LEU A 358 9.62 17.47 -7.21
N LYS A 359 9.42 16.61 -6.20
CA LYS A 359 8.70 16.93 -4.96
C LYS A 359 9.61 17.04 -3.75
N GLY A 360 10.84 16.55 -3.82
CA GLY A 360 11.76 16.50 -2.69
C GLY A 360 11.63 15.24 -1.84
N PHE A 361 12.56 15.10 -0.90
CA PHE A 361 12.55 14.10 0.15
C PHE A 361 11.85 14.67 1.39
N ALA A 362 11.19 13.81 2.17
CA ALA A 362 10.43 14.23 3.35
C ALA A 362 11.23 15.14 4.29
N GLY A 363 12.51 14.84 4.54
CA GLY A 363 13.38 15.65 5.40
C GLY A 363 13.61 17.08 4.90
N ARG A 364 13.87 17.25 3.60
CA ARG A 364 14.19 18.56 3.02
C ARG A 364 12.98 19.50 3.01
N LEU A 365 11.78 18.96 2.77
CA LEU A 365 10.54 19.74 2.78
C LEU A 365 10.17 20.28 4.16
N LEU A 366 10.77 19.74 5.23
CA LEU A 366 10.43 20.06 6.62
C LEU A 366 11.50 20.93 7.31
N GLU A 367 12.70 21.08 6.73
CA GLU A 367 13.69 22.07 7.19
C GLU A 367 13.27 23.50 6.81
N GLU A 368 12.42 23.65 5.78
CA GLU A 368 11.93 24.94 5.30
C GLU A 368 10.66 25.45 6.02
N GLY A 369 10.10 24.71 6.99
CA GLY A 369 8.85 25.06 7.68
C GLY A 369 8.89 24.85 9.19
N ASP A 370 8.51 25.87 9.96
CA ASP A 370 8.34 25.78 11.41
C ASP A 370 7.21 24.79 11.75
N GLY A 371 7.51 23.84 12.64
CA GLY A 371 6.50 23.05 13.35
C GLY A 371 5.69 22.04 12.52
N VAL A 372 5.13 21.04 13.20
CA VAL A 372 4.11 20.17 12.60
C VAL A 372 2.80 20.94 12.53
N ALA A 373 2.43 21.44 11.35
CA ALA A 373 1.15 22.10 11.13
C ALA A 373 -0.01 21.18 11.55
N LYS A 374 -0.65 21.47 12.69
CA LYS A 374 -1.72 20.62 13.24
C LYS A 374 -2.93 20.59 12.31
N ILE A 375 -3.61 19.45 12.27
CA ILE A 375 -4.89 19.27 11.57
C ILE A 375 -6.01 19.70 12.51
N GLY A 376 -6.88 20.60 12.06
CA GLY A 376 -8.17 20.85 12.70
C GLY A 376 -9.14 19.73 12.33
N TRP A 377 -9.16 18.65 13.12
CA TRP A 377 -9.92 17.44 12.83
C TRP A 377 -11.43 17.72 12.79
N VAL A 378 -12.08 17.23 11.74
CA VAL A 378 -13.54 17.14 11.63
C VAL A 378 -13.96 15.76 12.12
N GLY A 379 -14.72 15.73 13.21
CA GLY A 379 -15.15 14.49 13.88
C GLY A 379 -16.31 13.76 13.22
N VAL A 380 -16.91 14.34 12.18
CA VAL A 380 -17.98 13.71 11.40
C VAL A 380 -17.48 13.36 10.00
N PRO A 381 -17.80 12.16 9.47
CA PRO A 381 -17.47 11.81 8.10
C PRO A 381 -18.21 12.72 7.11
N PRO A 382 -17.70 12.87 5.87
CA PRO A 382 -18.42 13.58 4.83
C PRO A 382 -19.77 12.92 4.57
N ALA A 383 -20.80 13.69 4.24
CA ALA A 383 -22.13 13.14 3.96
C ALA A 383 -22.11 12.12 2.81
N MET A 384 -21.26 12.38 1.80
CA MET A 384 -21.17 11.58 0.59
C MET A 384 -19.73 11.17 0.29
N VAL A 385 -19.57 9.96 -0.26
CA VAL A 385 -18.30 9.40 -0.72
C VAL A 385 -18.43 8.92 -2.15
N LYS A 386 -17.28 8.71 -2.80
CA LYS A 386 -17.20 8.36 -4.20
C LYS A 386 -17.41 6.86 -4.40
N CYS A 387 -18.32 6.54 -5.31
CA CYS A 387 -18.74 5.21 -5.72
C CYS A 387 -18.30 4.99 -7.17
N MET A 388 -17.78 3.80 -7.49
CA MET A 388 -17.19 3.47 -8.80
C MET A 388 -17.71 2.12 -9.33
N PRO A 389 -19.00 2.00 -9.71
CA PRO A 389 -19.65 0.70 -9.97
C PRO A 389 -19.11 -0.08 -11.18
N GLY A 390 -18.40 0.57 -12.12
CA GLY A 390 -17.77 -0.08 -13.27
C GLY A 390 -16.26 0.12 -13.29
N ASP A 391 -15.82 1.35 -13.54
CA ASP A 391 -14.41 1.74 -13.59
C ASP A 391 -14.23 3.21 -13.15
N TYR A 392 -13.04 3.77 -13.33
CA TYR A 392 -12.78 5.16 -12.99
C TYR A 392 -13.56 6.18 -13.85
N ALA A 393 -14.19 5.78 -14.94
CA ALA A 393 -14.98 6.68 -15.79
C ALA A 393 -16.43 6.83 -15.28
N ASP A 394 -16.98 5.81 -14.61
CA ASP A 394 -18.32 5.86 -14.01
C ASP A 394 -18.23 6.12 -12.51
N GLN A 395 -18.45 7.39 -12.12
CA GLN A 395 -18.28 7.85 -10.75
C GLN A 395 -19.52 8.60 -10.28
N MET A 396 -20.07 8.17 -9.15
CA MET A 396 -21.18 8.86 -8.49
C MET A 396 -20.88 9.08 -7.01
N PHE A 397 -21.68 9.90 -6.36
CA PHE A 397 -21.62 10.10 -4.92
C PHE A 397 -22.76 9.33 -4.25
N VAL A 398 -22.42 8.56 -3.23
CA VAL A 398 -23.37 7.82 -2.37
C VAL A 398 -23.15 8.22 -0.91
N ALA A 399 -24.12 7.92 -0.03
CA ALA A 399 -23.96 8.18 1.41
C ALA A 399 -22.73 7.43 1.95
N TRP A 400 -21.94 8.06 2.82
CA TRP A 400 -20.70 7.46 3.32
C TRP A 400 -20.94 6.15 4.10
N ASP A 401 -22.10 6.04 4.75
CA ASP A 401 -22.53 4.93 5.59
C ASP A 401 -23.44 3.93 4.87
N GLU A 402 -23.67 4.09 3.56
CA GLU A 402 -24.48 3.17 2.76
C GLU A 402 -24.05 1.72 2.99
N GLY A 403 -24.95 0.82 3.40
CA GLY A 403 -24.63 -0.60 3.63
C GLY A 403 -23.82 -0.90 4.89
N LEU A 404 -23.48 0.10 5.72
CA LEU A 404 -23.27 -0.15 7.14
C LEU A 404 -24.64 -0.46 7.72
N SER A 405 -24.87 -1.71 8.14
CA SER A 405 -25.94 -1.98 9.09
C SER A 405 -25.79 -0.99 10.22
N ARG A 406 -26.86 -0.27 10.61
CA ARG A 406 -26.84 0.51 11.86
C ARG A 406 -26.45 -0.46 12.95
N MET A 407 -25.15 -0.51 13.30
CA MET A 407 -24.68 -1.27 14.44
C MET A 407 -25.51 -0.74 15.58
N GLY A 408 -26.38 -1.58 16.13
CA GLY A 408 -27.40 -1.17 17.08
C GLY A 408 -26.73 -0.44 18.22
N VAL A 409 -26.76 0.90 18.16
CA VAL A 409 -26.55 1.72 19.33
C VAL A 409 -27.82 1.48 20.14
N GLY A 410 -27.72 0.53 21.07
CA GLY A 410 -28.72 0.37 22.11
C GLY A 410 -28.94 1.73 22.76
N SER A 411 -30.18 2.19 22.65
CA SER A 411 -30.74 3.32 23.39
C SER A 411 -30.54 3.18 24.89
#